data_AF-A0A2W4J583-F1
#
_entry.id   AF-A0A2W4J583-F1
#
_cell.length_a   1.000
_cell.length_b   1.000
_cell.length_c   1.000
_cell.angle_alpha   90.00
_cell.angle_beta   90.00
_cell.angle_gamma   90.00
#
_symmetry.space_group_name_H-M   'P 1'
#
loop_
_entity.id
_entity.type
_entity.pdbx_description
1 polymer ?
#
loop_
_entity_poly.entity_id
_entity_poly.type
_entity_poly.pdbx_seq_one_letter_code
_entity_poly.pdbx_strand_id
1 'polypeptide(L)'
;AFVRDMEISAEAAAVVRSTVDLGRSLDLAVVAEGVERESQRRTLWELGCAAGQGHLFARPMPAARLLAALRRGSGGRPGALAPPLHDPGAVVRIPTSRRPEPQRRDMSGETQKALPDRPA
;
A
#
# COMPACT_ATOMS: atom_id res chain seq x y z
N ALA A 1 -12.06 -14.10 8.74
CA ALA A 1 -11.35 -12.95 8.13
C ALA A 1 -10.01 -13.47 7.64
N PHE A 2 -9.66 -13.26 6.36
CA PHE A 2 -8.59 -14.03 5.70
C PHE A 2 -7.22 -13.99 6.41
N VAL A 3 -6.72 -12.80 6.79
CA VAL A 3 -5.42 -12.66 7.49
C VAL A 3 -5.40 -13.37 8.84
N ARG A 4 -6.53 -13.38 9.57
CA ARG A 4 -6.62 -14.07 10.86
C ARG A 4 -6.55 -15.58 10.71
N ASP A 5 -7.18 -16.09 9.66
CA ASP A 5 -7.43 -17.52 9.49
C ASP A 5 -6.36 -18.20 8.58
N MET A 6 -5.44 -17.42 7.98
CA MET A 6 -4.43 -17.90 7.00
C MET A 6 -3.41 -18.92 7.54
N GLU A 7 -3.29 -19.05 8.85
CA GLU A 7 -2.36 -20.01 9.50
C GLU A 7 -3.00 -21.38 9.68
N ILE A 8 -4.33 -21.48 9.61
CA ILE A 8 -5.11 -22.68 9.93
C ILE A 8 -6.07 -23.13 8.82
N SER A 9 -6.30 -22.31 7.79
CA SER A 9 -7.13 -22.64 6.62
C SER A 9 -6.34 -22.45 5.33
N ALA A 10 -6.27 -23.52 4.54
CA ALA A 10 -5.63 -23.52 3.23
C ALA A 10 -6.35 -22.58 2.25
N GLU A 11 -7.68 -22.50 2.34
CA GLU A 11 -8.51 -21.60 1.54
C GLU A 11 -8.19 -20.14 1.87
N ALA A 12 -8.10 -19.79 3.16
CA ALA A 12 -7.74 -18.44 3.58
C ALA A 12 -6.33 -18.06 3.12
N ALA A 13 -5.37 -18.98 3.26
CA ALA A 13 -4.01 -18.79 2.77
C ALA A 13 -3.95 -18.59 1.25
N ALA A 14 -4.72 -19.36 0.48
CA ALA A 14 -4.81 -19.22 -0.97
C ALA A 14 -5.39 -17.86 -1.39
N VAL A 15 -6.45 -17.38 -0.71
CA VAL A 15 -7.03 -16.06 -0.99
C VAL A 15 -6.02 -14.94 -0.69
N VAL A 16 -5.31 -15.00 0.43
CA VAL A 16 -4.27 -14.00 0.78
C VAL A 16 -3.18 -13.99 -0.30
N ARG A 17 -2.64 -15.16 -0.66
CA ARG A 17 -1.59 -15.28 -1.69
C ARG A 17 -2.04 -14.70 -3.03
N SER A 18 -3.19 -15.15 -3.53
CA SER A 18 -3.74 -14.67 -4.81
C SER A 18 -3.98 -13.16 -4.82
N THR A 19 -4.40 -12.57 -3.68
CA THR A 19 -4.61 -11.12 -3.56
C THR A 19 -3.28 -10.36 -3.65
N VAL A 20 -2.25 -10.85 -2.96
CA VAL A 20 -0.91 -10.25 -3.00
C VAL A 20 -0.30 -10.36 -4.40
N ASP A 21 -0.39 -11.54 -5.02
CA ASP A 21 0.11 -11.78 -6.39
C ASP A 21 -0.61 -10.89 -7.42
N LEU A 22 -1.93 -10.72 -7.28
CA LEU A 22 -2.71 -9.83 -8.12
C LEU A 22 -2.27 -8.37 -7.95
N GLY A 23 -2.15 -7.89 -6.70
CA GLY A 23 -1.68 -6.54 -6.42
C GLY A 23 -0.30 -6.27 -7.04
N ARG A 24 0.63 -7.22 -6.90
CA ARG A 24 1.95 -7.14 -7.52
C ARG A 24 1.87 -7.07 -9.05
N SER A 25 1.03 -7.90 -9.66
CA SER A 25 0.86 -7.96 -11.12
C SER A 25 0.26 -6.68 -11.70
N LEU A 26 -0.50 -5.94 -10.88
CA LEU A 26 -1.14 -4.68 -11.25
C LEU A 26 -0.36 -3.43 -10.81
N ASP A 27 0.82 -3.60 -10.21
CA ASP A 27 1.60 -2.51 -9.59
C ASP A 27 0.79 -1.70 -8.54
N LEU A 28 -0.01 -2.41 -7.75
CA LEU A 28 -0.82 -1.87 -6.67
C LEU A 28 -0.22 -2.19 -5.32
N ALA A 29 -0.27 -1.22 -4.41
CA ALA A 29 -0.01 -1.47 -3.00
C ALA A 29 -1.12 -2.34 -2.39
N VAL A 30 -0.71 -3.40 -1.69
CA VAL A 30 -1.58 -4.24 -0.86
C VAL A 30 -1.29 -3.93 0.60
N VAL A 31 -2.35 -3.73 1.39
CA VAL A 31 -2.27 -3.58 2.84
C VAL A 31 -3.01 -4.74 3.48
N ALA A 32 -2.32 -5.55 4.27
CA ALA A 32 -2.94 -6.62 5.05
C ALA A 32 -3.53 -6.07 6.35
N GLU A 33 -4.86 -6.10 6.48
CA GLU A 33 -5.54 -5.68 7.70
C GLU A 33 -5.82 -6.86 8.64
N GLY A 34 -5.71 -6.62 9.96
CA GLY A 34 -5.95 -7.62 11.00
C GLY A 34 -4.71 -8.43 11.38
N VAL A 35 -3.51 -7.86 11.24
CA VAL A 35 -2.26 -8.51 11.68
C VAL A 35 -2.14 -8.45 13.21
N GLU A 36 -2.24 -9.59 13.88
CA GLU A 36 -2.22 -9.69 15.34
C GLU A 36 -1.03 -10.48 15.88
N ARG A 37 -0.36 -11.28 15.04
CA ARG A 37 0.76 -12.14 15.44
C ARG A 37 1.98 -11.95 14.54
N GLU A 38 3.17 -12.15 15.12
CA GLU A 38 4.44 -12.04 14.38
C GLU A 38 4.56 -13.08 13.27
N SER A 39 3.98 -14.27 13.44
CA SER A 39 3.91 -15.31 12.41
C SER A 39 3.12 -14.85 11.19
N GLN A 40 1.94 -14.26 11.38
CA GLN A 40 1.14 -13.65 10.30
C GLN A 40 1.95 -12.58 9.56
N ARG A 41 2.62 -11.69 10.31
CA ARG A 41 3.46 -10.63 9.75
C ARG A 41 4.58 -11.19 8.87
N ARG A 42 5.28 -12.23 9.34
CA ARG A 42 6.35 -12.90 8.59
C ARG A 42 5.83 -13.56 7.33
N THR A 43 4.74 -14.33 7.40
CA THR A 43 4.14 -14.96 6.22
C THR A 43 3.71 -13.91 5.18
N LEU A 44 3.08 -12.82 5.61
CA LEU A 44 2.70 -11.72 4.72
C LEU A 44 3.92 -11.07 4.05
N TRP A 45 5.00 -10.85 4.80
CA TRP A 45 6.25 -10.32 4.28
C TRP A 45 6.89 -11.24 3.24
N GLU A 46 6.94 -12.55 3.52
CA GLU A 46 7.46 -13.57 2.59
C GLU A 46 6.63 -13.68 1.30
N LEU A 47 5.32 -13.42 1.38
CA LEU A 47 4.44 -13.32 0.21
C LEU A 47 4.66 -12.04 -0.60
N GLY A 48 5.45 -11.08 -0.11
CA GLY A 48 5.69 -9.78 -0.76
C GLY A 48 4.71 -8.68 -0.35
N CYS A 49 3.88 -8.91 0.68
CA CYS A 49 3.03 -7.87 1.25
C CYS A 49 3.84 -7.02 2.24
N ALA A 50 4.28 -5.85 1.78
CA ALA A 50 5.17 -4.96 2.53
C ALA A 50 4.45 -4.06 3.55
N ALA A 51 3.11 -3.99 3.53
CA ALA A 51 2.32 -3.12 4.40
C ALA A 51 1.23 -3.90 5.14
N GLY A 52 1.04 -3.59 6.43
CA GLY A 52 0.01 -4.20 7.24
C GLY A 52 -0.49 -3.31 8.38
N GLN A 53 -1.69 -3.58 8.84
CA GLN A 53 -2.36 -2.91 9.95
C GLN A 53 -2.92 -3.96 10.92
N GLY A 54 -2.75 -3.73 12.22
CA GLY A 54 -3.39 -4.55 13.23
C GLY A 54 -2.78 -4.40 14.62
N HIS A 55 -3.34 -5.14 15.57
CA HIS A 55 -2.99 -5.06 16.98
C HIS A 55 -1.55 -5.44 17.30
N LEU A 56 -0.87 -6.19 16.40
CA LEU A 56 0.56 -6.45 16.51
C LEU A 56 1.38 -5.17 16.54
N PHE A 57 1.00 -4.17 15.71
CA PHE A 57 1.71 -2.91 15.62
C PHE A 57 1.24 -1.93 16.69
N ALA A 58 -0.07 -1.75 16.79
CA ALA A 58 -0.69 -0.89 17.79
C ALA A 58 -2.19 -1.14 17.89
N ARG A 59 -2.75 -0.87 19.07
CA ARG A 59 -4.19 -0.67 19.24
C ARG A 59 -4.60 0.68 18.63
N PRO A 60 -5.83 0.82 18.11
CA PRO A 60 -6.39 2.13 17.77
C PRO A 60 -6.22 3.11 18.93
N MET A 61 -5.78 4.33 18.64
CA MET A 61 -5.48 5.32 19.67
C MET A 61 -5.75 6.75 19.18
N PRO A 62 -5.96 7.71 20.09
CA PRO A 62 -6.06 9.13 19.72
C PRO A 62 -4.78 9.62 19.03
N ALA A 63 -4.93 10.58 18.10
CA ALA A 63 -3.83 11.13 17.31
C ALA A 63 -2.65 11.63 18.16
N ALA A 64 -2.94 12.30 19.29
CA ALA A 64 -1.91 12.78 20.21
C ALA A 64 -1.03 11.64 20.75
N ARG A 65 -1.61 10.48 21.02
CA ARG A 65 -0.89 9.30 21.52
C ARG A 65 -0.03 8.66 20.42
N LEU A 66 -0.55 8.61 19.19
CA LEU A 66 0.20 8.14 18.02
C LEU A 66 1.42 9.03 17.78
N LEU A 67 1.22 10.35 17.71
CA LEU A 67 2.30 11.32 17.51
C LEU A 67 3.37 11.22 18.61
N ALA A 68 2.95 11.07 19.86
CA ALA A 68 3.88 10.87 20.97
C ALA A 68 4.64 9.54 20.86
N ALA A 69 4.00 8.46 20.40
CA ALA A 69 4.66 7.17 20.18
C ALA A 69 5.68 7.24 19.03
N LEU A 70 5.33 7.87 17.90
CA LEU A 70 6.23 8.07 16.78
C LEU A 70 7.46 8.91 17.16
N ARG A 71 7.28 9.92 18.04
CA ARG A 71 8.39 10.75 18.55
C ARG A 71 9.32 10.00 19.50
N ARG A 72 8.78 9.13 20.38
CA ARG A 72 9.57 8.33 21.33
C ARG A 72 10.34 7.19 20.64
N GLY A 73 9.65 6.50 19.74
CA GLY A 73 10.17 5.36 19.02
C GLY A 73 10.59 4.15 19.87
N SER A 74 11.47 3.31 19.31
CA SER A 74 11.99 2.09 19.94
C SER A 74 13.52 2.11 19.90
N GLY A 75 14.18 1.83 21.03
CA GLY A 75 15.65 1.88 21.13
C GLY A 75 16.28 3.29 21.03
N GLY A 76 15.56 4.35 21.44
CA GLY A 76 16.10 5.72 21.45
C GLY A 76 16.10 6.45 20.10
N ARG A 77 15.45 5.89 19.07
CA ARG A 77 15.28 6.48 17.73
C ARG A 77 13.80 6.76 17.44
N PRO A 78 13.39 7.95 16.98
CA PRO A 78 12.04 8.17 16.48
C PRO A 78 11.82 7.36 15.19
N GLY A 79 10.83 6.49 14.98
CA GLY A 79 10.12 5.64 15.91
C GLY A 79 9.34 4.56 15.14
N ALA A 80 9.71 3.29 15.35
CA ALA A 80 9.02 2.13 14.80
C ALA A 80 8.11 1.50 15.87
N LEU A 81 6.84 1.23 15.54
CA LEU A 81 5.87 0.59 16.44
C LEU A 81 6.13 -0.92 16.62
N ALA A 82 6.82 -1.53 15.66
CA ALA A 82 7.33 -2.89 15.73
C ALA A 82 8.73 -2.93 15.07
N PRO A 83 9.64 -3.83 15.49
CA PRO A 83 10.93 -3.99 14.83
C PRO A 83 10.76 -4.27 13.33
N PRO A 84 11.56 -3.68 12.41
CA PRO A 84 11.44 -3.96 10.99
C PRO A 84 11.81 -5.42 10.66
N LEU A 85 11.19 -5.99 9.61
CA LEU A 85 11.60 -7.28 9.02
C LEU A 85 12.64 -7.13 7.90
N HIS A 86 12.87 -5.90 7.44
CA HIS A 86 13.91 -5.56 6.47
C HIS A 86 15.16 -5.05 7.19
N ASP A 87 16.27 -5.05 6.46
CA ASP A 87 17.54 -4.52 6.96
C ASP A 87 17.38 -3.08 7.45
N PRO A 88 17.90 -2.73 8.64
CA PRO A 88 17.90 -1.36 9.12
C PRO A 88 18.54 -0.41 8.10
N GLY A 89 17.79 0.61 7.67
CA GLY A 89 18.24 1.57 6.66
C GLY A 89 17.88 1.22 5.21
N ALA A 90 17.33 0.02 4.95
CA ALA A 90 16.76 -0.31 3.65
C ALA A 90 15.50 0.54 3.37
N VAL A 91 15.32 0.94 2.12
CA VAL A 91 14.13 1.68 1.66
C VAL A 91 13.16 0.71 1.01
N VAL A 92 12.04 0.45 1.69
CA VAL A 92 10.91 -0.31 1.12
C VAL A 92 10.07 0.64 0.26
N ARG A 93 10.01 0.40 -1.05
CA ARG A 93 9.11 1.15 -1.94
C ARG A 93 7.75 0.47 -2.03
N ILE A 94 6.72 1.18 -1.61
CA ILE A 94 5.33 0.77 -1.77
C ILE A 94 4.79 1.47 -3.02
N PRO A 95 4.20 0.76 -3.99
CA PRO A 95 3.62 1.39 -5.18
C PRO A 95 2.54 2.42 -4.78
N THR A 96 2.78 3.70 -5.03
CA THR A 96 1.77 4.73 -4.78
C THR A 96 0.95 4.94 -6.04
N SER A 97 -0.30 4.48 -6.05
CA SER A 97 -1.22 4.55 -7.19
C SER A 97 -1.73 5.96 -7.53
N ARG A 98 -1.00 7.03 -7.18
CA ARG A 98 -1.29 8.34 -7.78
C ARG A 98 -0.73 8.34 -9.20
N ARG A 99 -1.50 7.81 -10.16
CA ARG A 99 -1.34 8.25 -11.55
C ARG A 99 -1.37 9.79 -11.53
N PRO A 100 -0.39 10.49 -12.10
CA PRO A 100 -0.56 11.91 -12.34
C PRO A 100 -1.84 12.07 -13.16
N GLU A 101 -2.74 12.97 -12.73
CA GLU A 101 -3.92 13.30 -13.53
C GLU A 101 -3.47 13.58 -14.97
N PRO A 102 -4.18 13.07 -15.99
CA PRO A 102 -3.91 13.52 -17.34
C PRO A 102 -4.13 15.02 -17.33
N GLN A 103 -3.07 15.80 -17.57
CA GLN A 103 -3.17 17.25 -17.75
C GLN A 103 -4.29 17.47 -18.76
N ARG A 104 -5.40 18.07 -18.30
CA ARG A 104 -6.47 18.53 -19.18
C ARG A 104 -5.78 19.39 -20.23
N ARG A 105 -5.71 18.91 -21.48
CA ARG A 105 -5.29 19.75 -22.59
C ARG A 105 -6.26 20.93 -22.62
N ASP A 106 -5.72 22.12 -22.42
CA ASP A 106 -6.44 23.38 -22.60
C ASP A 106 -6.93 23.41 -24.05
N MET A 107 -8.23 23.21 -24.24
CA MET A 107 -8.92 23.34 -25.51
C MET A 107 -9.30 24.82 -25.70
N SER A 108 -8.30 25.68 -25.83
CA SER A 108 -8.46 27.06 -26.28
C SER A 108 -7.72 27.27 -27.62
N GLY A 109 -8.02 26.41 -28.59
CA GLY A 109 -7.61 26.54 -29.98
C GLY A 109 -8.85 26.66 -30.88
N GLU A 110 -9.13 27.91 -31.28
CA GLU A 110 -9.73 28.34 -32.56
C GLU A 110 -10.97 27.62 -33.10
N THR A 111 -12.08 28.36 -33.12
CA THR A 111 -13.25 28.05 -33.95
C THR A 111 -13.29 29.02 -35.13
N GLN A 112 -13.68 28.48 -36.31
CA GLN A 112 -14.10 29.13 -37.57
C GLN A 112 -12.96 29.59 -38.52
N LYS A 113 -13.02 29.41 -39.85
CA LYS A 113 -14.03 28.90 -40.80
C LYS A 113 -13.41 28.91 -42.21
N ALA A 114 -13.79 27.93 -43.05
CA ALA A 114 -14.11 28.03 -44.50
C ALA A 114 -13.48 26.93 -45.38
N LEU A 115 -14.35 26.07 -45.91
CA LEU A 115 -14.28 25.45 -47.26
C LEU A 115 -15.06 26.42 -48.20
N PRO A 116 -14.86 26.53 -49.54
CA PRO A 116 -14.40 25.54 -50.53
C PRO A 116 -13.38 26.12 -51.57
N ASP A 117 -12.79 25.40 -52.54
CA ASP A 117 -13.37 24.83 -53.76
C ASP A 117 -12.43 23.78 -54.43
N ARG A 118 -13.01 22.69 -54.95
CA ARG A 118 -12.56 21.97 -56.17
C ARG A 118 -13.45 22.50 -57.33
N PRO A 119 -13.18 22.31 -58.66
CA PRO A 119 -12.28 21.38 -59.36
C PRO A 119 -11.45 22.09 -60.48
N ALA A 120 -10.67 21.46 -61.38
CA ALA A 120 -10.72 20.13 -62.02
C ALA A 120 -9.33 19.49 -62.17
#